data_AF-A0A2G6H380-F1
#
_entry.id   AF-A0A2G6H380-F1
#
_cell.length_a   1.000
_cell.length_b   1.000
_cell.length_c   1.000
_cell.angle_alpha   90.00
_cell.angle_beta   90.00
_cell.angle_gamma   90.00
#
_symmetry.space_group_name_H-M   'P 1'
#
loop_
_entity.id
_entity.type
_entity.pdbx_description
1 polymer ?
#
loop_
_entity_poly.entity_id
_entity_poly.type
_entity_poly.pdbx_seq_one_letter_code
_entity_poly.pdbx_strand_id
1 'polypeptide(L)'
;MAERLTLKNMHSRLALVMLLSFAFVGFNHSSLLKAQDSTLNNVHAQWLDDAAWRSGSHPGTMALSEDLHIYGSIVSSSNLDFTAGNLYIHDTLTVFGNLTIGDGLYLEIGSNGLLIVRGDFSCGDTVDVWSQGEVIVTGEFEILGDNDQGSFDNDGLLYVFDQSPDLKTGVGYGDFNCSNPVDSCQLYDESDLLLSPLSTFYLSGSFSIAPPGPVNLCAGDSVRLAVTDTASAYQWYANDVLLPAETGNSLWVKASGSYHVTFYMEGDSLAMEAVSVTVNALPVLSVTGLEASYCAGADTDTISGSPSGGSFLPAAGFTILGGDAAVFDPSVAGSYTIHYTYSDANGC
;
A
#
# COMPACT_ATOMS: atom_id res chain seq x y z
N MET A 1 -81.22 -26.63 44.03
CA MET A 1 -81.61 -27.90 44.67
C MET A 1 -80.34 -28.51 45.24
N ALA A 2 -80.21 -28.51 46.58
CA ALA A 2 -79.19 -29.15 47.46
C ALA A 2 -77.69 -28.82 47.21
N GLU A 3 -76.99 -28.09 48.09
CA GLU A 3 -76.32 -28.55 49.35
C GLU A 3 -75.09 -29.46 49.09
N ARG A 4 -73.93 -29.40 49.76
CA ARG A 4 -73.27 -28.56 50.79
C ARG A 4 -71.89 -29.25 51.08
N LEU A 5 -70.87 -28.50 51.55
CA LEU A 5 -69.72 -28.94 52.40
C LEU A 5 -68.65 -29.90 51.78
N THR A 6 -67.33 -29.94 52.12
CA THR A 6 -66.36 -29.16 52.93
C THR A 6 -64.95 -29.73 52.75
N LEU A 7 -63.95 -28.84 52.74
CA LEU A 7 -62.60 -28.91 53.35
C LEU A 7 -61.89 -30.24 53.76
N LYS A 8 -60.61 -30.31 53.33
CA LYS A 8 -59.35 -30.58 54.09
C LYS A 8 -58.69 -31.98 54.11
N ASN A 9 -57.36 -31.92 53.92
CA ASN A 9 -56.28 -32.84 54.35
C ASN A 9 -56.12 -34.16 53.57
N MET A 10 -54.94 -34.73 53.30
CA MET A 10 -53.54 -34.49 53.66
C MET A 10 -52.64 -35.45 52.83
N HIS A 11 -51.42 -35.01 52.50
CA HIS A 11 -50.16 -35.78 52.41
C HIS A 11 -49.95 -36.97 51.43
N SER A 12 -48.90 -36.80 50.61
CA SER A 12 -47.71 -37.67 50.50
C SER A 12 -47.54 -38.59 49.27
N ARG A 13 -46.62 -38.13 48.40
CA ARG A 13 -45.55 -38.85 47.67
C ARG A 13 -45.96 -39.86 46.58
N LEU A 14 -45.66 -39.50 45.33
CA LEU A 14 -44.71 -40.27 44.51
C LEU A 14 -44.15 -39.41 43.37
N ALA A 15 -42.84 -39.44 43.23
CA ALA A 15 -42.07 -38.68 42.25
C ALA A 15 -42.27 -39.26 40.84
N LEU A 16 -42.57 -38.38 39.87
CA LEU A 16 -42.32 -38.65 38.46
C LEU A 16 -41.47 -37.49 37.93
N VAL A 17 -40.19 -37.79 37.74
CA VAL A 17 -39.20 -36.94 37.07
C VAL A 17 -39.61 -36.84 35.60
N MET A 18 -40.16 -35.70 35.20
CA MET A 18 -40.31 -35.35 33.80
C MET A 18 -39.20 -34.35 33.48
N LEU A 19 -38.21 -34.79 32.70
CA LEU A 19 -37.21 -33.92 32.10
C LEU A 19 -37.93 -32.87 31.26
N LEU A 20 -38.07 -31.65 31.80
CA LEU A 20 -38.23 -30.46 30.98
C LEU A 20 -36.83 -30.06 30.51
N SER A 21 -36.49 -30.49 29.30
CA SER A 21 -35.44 -29.87 28.51
C SER A 21 -35.82 -28.40 28.29
N PHE A 22 -35.34 -27.51 29.16
CA PHE A 22 -35.19 -26.10 28.85
C PHE A 22 -34.14 -26.01 27.75
N ALA A 23 -34.58 -26.06 26.49
CA ALA A 23 -33.81 -25.45 25.42
C ALA A 23 -33.88 -23.95 25.68
N PHE A 24 -32.87 -23.44 26.39
CA PHE A 24 -32.50 -22.04 26.33
C PHE A 24 -32.09 -21.82 24.87
N VAL A 25 -33.04 -21.43 24.01
CA VAL A 25 -32.67 -20.76 22.76
C VAL A 25 -32.14 -19.41 23.21
N GLY A 26 -30.87 -19.42 23.61
CA GLY A 26 -30.06 -18.22 23.61
C GLY A 26 -30.01 -17.79 22.15
N PHE A 27 -30.93 -16.91 21.76
CA PHE A 27 -30.70 -16.02 20.65
C PHE A 27 -29.51 -15.14 21.06
N ASN A 28 -28.30 -15.67 20.92
CA ASN A 28 -27.13 -14.87 20.63
C ASN A 28 -27.29 -14.37 19.19
N HIS A 29 -28.28 -13.50 18.97
CA HIS A 29 -28.09 -12.45 18.00
C HIS A 29 -27.20 -11.41 18.68
N SER A 30 -25.91 -11.71 18.77
CA SER A 30 -24.96 -10.67 18.41
C SER A 30 -25.18 -10.41 16.92
N SER A 31 -26.24 -9.66 16.60
CA SER A 31 -26.18 -8.76 15.47
C SER A 31 -25.02 -7.84 15.80
N LEU A 32 -23.82 -8.26 15.43
CA LEU A 32 -22.75 -7.33 15.11
C LEU A 32 -23.43 -6.37 14.13
N LEU A 33 -23.78 -5.17 14.61
CA LEU A 33 -23.80 -4.04 13.71
C LEU A 33 -22.41 -4.07 13.09
N LYS A 34 -22.33 -4.58 11.85
CA LYS A 34 -21.14 -4.41 11.03
C LYS A 34 -20.88 -2.92 11.05
N ALA A 35 -19.76 -2.55 11.68
CA ALA A 35 -19.44 -1.16 11.90
C ALA A 35 -19.13 -0.57 10.52
N GLN A 36 -19.92 0.42 10.11
CA GLN A 36 -19.56 1.35 9.05
C GLN A 36 -18.12 1.81 9.29
N ASP A 37 -17.22 1.52 8.37
CA ASP A 37 -15.85 2.01 8.48
C ASP A 37 -15.74 3.35 7.75
N SER A 38 -14.97 4.25 8.34
CA SER A 38 -14.89 5.60 7.81
C SER A 38 -13.55 6.20 8.09
N THR A 39 -13.07 6.99 7.16
CA THR A 39 -11.84 7.75 7.40
C THR A 39 -12.11 8.89 8.38
N LEU A 40 -11.04 9.35 9.02
CA LEU A 40 -11.07 10.59 9.78
C LEU A 40 -11.37 11.75 8.83
N ASN A 41 -12.13 12.75 9.32
CA ASN A 41 -12.45 13.91 8.51
C ASN A 41 -11.20 14.77 8.27
N ASN A 42 -11.03 15.29 7.05
CA ASN A 42 -9.93 16.19 6.68
C ASN A 42 -8.54 15.58 6.97
N VAL A 43 -8.43 14.24 6.90
CA VAL A 43 -7.16 13.52 6.91
C VAL A 43 -6.65 13.40 5.48
N HIS A 44 -5.34 13.45 5.30
CA HIS A 44 -4.71 13.15 4.02
C HIS A 44 -3.72 12.01 4.23
N ALA A 45 -4.00 10.83 3.67
CA ALA A 45 -3.29 9.60 4.01
C ALA A 45 -3.35 8.54 2.91
N GLN A 46 -2.48 7.54 3.02
CA GLN A 46 -2.56 6.33 2.20
C GLN A 46 -3.73 5.46 2.68
N TRP A 47 -4.36 4.73 1.75
CA TRP A 47 -5.47 3.83 2.06
C TRP A 47 -5.11 2.79 3.13
N LEU A 48 -3.87 2.30 3.08
CA LEU A 48 -3.33 1.31 4.02
C LEU A 48 -2.70 1.93 5.28
N ASP A 49 -2.90 3.23 5.54
CA ASP A 49 -2.53 3.83 6.81
C ASP A 49 -3.65 3.61 7.83
N ASP A 50 -3.41 2.75 8.83
CA ASP A 50 -4.34 2.47 9.92
C ASP A 50 -4.80 3.74 10.66
N ALA A 51 -3.95 4.77 10.72
CA ALA A 51 -4.27 6.03 11.39
C ALA A 51 -5.30 6.87 10.62
N ALA A 52 -5.54 6.58 9.34
CA ALA A 52 -6.57 7.25 8.55
C ALA A 52 -7.99 6.79 8.91
N TRP A 53 -8.15 5.63 9.54
CA TRP A 53 -9.43 4.96 9.77
C TRP A 53 -9.94 5.11 11.20
N ARG A 54 -11.24 5.35 11.37
CA ARG A 54 -11.86 5.48 12.70
C ARG A 54 -11.83 4.19 13.50
N SER A 55 -11.83 3.04 12.82
CA SER A 55 -11.65 1.73 13.42
C SER A 55 -10.22 1.53 13.97
N GLY A 56 -9.25 2.36 13.53
CA GLY A 56 -7.83 2.20 13.81
C GLY A 56 -7.19 1.06 13.01
N SER A 57 -7.88 0.55 11.99
CA SER A 57 -7.37 -0.48 11.09
C SER A 57 -7.92 -0.26 9.68
N HIS A 58 -7.07 -0.25 8.68
CA HIS A 58 -7.50 -0.14 7.28
C HIS A 58 -8.30 -1.38 6.83
N PRO A 59 -9.22 -1.24 5.86
CA PRO A 59 -10.08 -2.34 5.41
C PRO A 59 -9.38 -3.35 4.48
N GLY A 60 -8.12 -3.09 4.10
CA GLY A 60 -7.42 -3.85 3.05
C GLY A 60 -7.89 -3.44 1.66
N THR A 61 -7.55 -4.20 0.61
CA THR A 61 -7.78 -3.77 -0.79
C THR A 61 -8.57 -4.76 -1.64
N MET A 62 -8.75 -6.00 -1.17
CA MET A 62 -9.43 -7.06 -1.89
C MET A 62 -10.64 -7.55 -1.10
N ALA A 63 -11.71 -7.91 -1.81
CA ALA A 63 -12.95 -8.41 -1.22
C ALA A 63 -13.47 -7.52 -0.08
N LEU A 64 -13.44 -6.21 -0.30
CA LEU A 64 -14.04 -5.23 0.59
C LEU A 64 -15.53 -5.58 0.73
N SER A 65 -16.00 -5.58 1.97
CA SER A 65 -17.32 -6.13 2.33
C SER A 65 -18.07 -5.35 3.41
N GLU A 66 -17.53 -4.20 3.79
CA GLU A 66 -18.10 -3.27 4.77
C GLU A 66 -18.45 -1.96 4.05
N ASP A 67 -19.44 -1.24 4.57
CA ASP A 67 -19.77 0.10 4.06
C ASP A 67 -18.64 1.06 4.43
N LEU A 68 -18.07 1.74 3.43
CA LEU A 68 -16.93 2.65 3.58
C LEU A 68 -17.33 4.09 3.28
N HIS A 69 -17.00 5.00 4.21
CA HIS A 69 -17.16 6.44 4.02
C HIS A 69 -15.82 7.17 4.01
N ILE A 70 -15.54 7.87 2.91
CA ILE A 70 -14.32 8.65 2.74
C ILE A 70 -14.61 10.12 3.06
N TYR A 71 -14.15 10.58 4.22
CA TYR A 71 -14.29 11.96 4.71
C TYR A 71 -12.98 12.78 4.66
N GLY A 72 -11.93 12.22 4.09
CA GLY A 72 -10.65 12.89 3.90
C GLY A 72 -10.13 12.63 2.49
N SER A 73 -8.90 13.06 2.23
CA SER A 73 -8.23 12.79 0.97
C SER A 73 -7.37 11.52 1.07
N ILE A 74 -7.92 10.42 0.56
CA ILE A 74 -7.32 9.09 0.66
C ILE A 74 -6.73 8.65 -0.69
N VAL A 75 -5.50 8.14 -0.65
CA VAL A 75 -4.80 7.63 -1.84
C VAL A 75 -4.57 6.13 -1.70
N SER A 76 -5.13 5.32 -2.59
CA SER A 76 -4.77 3.92 -2.75
C SER A 76 -3.69 3.76 -3.82
N SER A 77 -2.58 3.10 -3.49
CA SER A 77 -1.51 2.76 -4.43
C SER A 77 -1.76 1.46 -5.22
N SER A 78 -2.95 0.87 -5.08
CA SER A 78 -3.32 -0.40 -5.69
C SER A 78 -4.81 -0.45 -6.06
N ASN A 79 -5.22 -1.54 -6.72
CA ASN A 79 -6.62 -1.81 -7.00
C ASN A 79 -7.45 -1.87 -5.71
N LEU A 80 -8.72 -1.47 -5.80
CA LEU A 80 -9.73 -1.65 -4.77
C LEU A 80 -10.89 -2.47 -5.33
N ASP A 81 -11.21 -3.57 -4.66
CA ASP A 81 -12.21 -4.54 -5.12
C ASP A 81 -13.30 -4.73 -4.04
N PHE A 82 -14.48 -4.18 -4.31
CA PHE A 82 -15.67 -4.28 -3.48
C PHE A 82 -16.51 -5.46 -3.93
N THR A 83 -16.60 -6.48 -3.08
CA THR A 83 -17.45 -7.67 -3.32
C THR A 83 -18.73 -7.64 -2.51
N ALA A 84 -18.79 -6.77 -1.49
CA ALA A 84 -19.96 -6.39 -0.73
C ALA A 84 -19.73 -4.99 -0.10
N GLY A 85 -20.76 -4.40 0.50
CA GLY A 85 -20.66 -3.10 1.17
C GLY A 85 -20.55 -1.93 0.21
N ASN A 86 -21.16 -0.80 0.58
CA ASN A 86 -21.28 0.37 -0.27
C ASN A 86 -20.08 1.31 -0.09
N LEU A 87 -19.78 2.11 -1.13
CA LEU A 87 -18.72 3.12 -1.09
C LEU A 87 -19.33 4.53 -1.17
N TYR A 88 -19.02 5.37 -0.19
CA TYR A 88 -19.48 6.76 -0.13
C TYR A 88 -18.28 7.70 -0.04
N ILE A 89 -18.15 8.59 -1.03
CA ILE A 89 -17.06 9.54 -1.16
C ILE A 89 -17.59 10.94 -0.86
N HIS A 90 -17.21 11.48 0.30
CA HIS A 90 -17.62 12.81 0.78
C HIS A 90 -16.54 13.88 0.58
N ASP A 91 -15.30 13.44 0.32
CA ASP A 91 -14.12 14.25 0.05
C ASP A 91 -13.34 13.55 -1.09
N THR A 92 -12.05 13.25 -0.96
CA THR A 92 -11.26 12.78 -2.12
C THR A 92 -10.84 11.31 -1.98
N LEU A 93 -11.10 10.50 -3.00
CA LEU A 93 -10.53 9.16 -3.15
C LEU A 93 -9.77 9.06 -4.48
N THR A 94 -8.46 8.81 -4.40
CA THR A 94 -7.61 8.55 -5.57
C THR A 94 -7.14 7.10 -5.56
N VAL A 95 -7.37 6.36 -6.64
CA VAL A 95 -6.98 4.96 -6.81
C VAL A 95 -5.95 4.86 -7.94
N PHE A 96 -4.70 4.53 -7.60
CA PHE A 96 -3.64 4.19 -8.56
C PHE A 96 -3.71 2.72 -8.93
N GLY A 97 -4.74 2.39 -9.68
CA GLY A 97 -5.11 1.04 -10.09
C GLY A 97 -6.57 1.00 -10.50
N ASN A 98 -7.13 -0.21 -10.55
CA ASN A 98 -8.50 -0.43 -10.94
C ASN A 98 -9.44 -0.31 -9.73
N LEU A 99 -10.62 0.26 -9.94
CA LEU A 99 -11.71 0.28 -8.96
C LEU A 99 -12.83 -0.62 -9.47
N THR A 100 -13.13 -1.68 -8.72
CA THR A 100 -14.22 -2.61 -9.02
C THR A 100 -15.29 -2.53 -7.94
N ILE A 101 -16.52 -2.24 -8.35
CA ILE A 101 -17.72 -2.26 -7.51
C ILE A 101 -18.57 -3.46 -7.91
N GLY A 102 -18.69 -4.47 -7.04
CA GLY A 102 -19.45 -5.68 -7.30
C GLY A 102 -20.97 -5.49 -7.41
N ASP A 103 -21.67 -6.57 -7.74
CA ASP A 103 -23.11 -6.56 -8.02
C ASP A 103 -23.97 -6.10 -6.83
N GLY A 104 -25.01 -5.32 -7.10
CA GLY A 104 -26.03 -4.91 -6.13
C GLY A 104 -25.52 -3.96 -5.04
N LEU A 105 -24.40 -3.28 -5.30
CA LEU A 105 -23.79 -2.28 -4.42
C LEU A 105 -24.17 -0.86 -4.82
N TYR A 106 -23.84 0.07 -3.94
CA TYR A 106 -24.03 1.49 -4.16
C TYR A 106 -22.70 2.25 -4.12
N LEU A 107 -22.52 3.14 -5.09
CA LEU A 107 -21.43 4.11 -5.12
C LEU A 107 -22.02 5.52 -5.10
N GLU A 108 -21.71 6.28 -4.05
CA GLU A 108 -22.08 7.70 -3.94
C GLU A 108 -20.83 8.58 -3.98
N ILE A 109 -20.81 9.53 -4.90
CA ILE A 109 -19.88 10.67 -4.88
C ILE A 109 -20.71 11.90 -4.52
N GLY A 110 -20.55 12.36 -3.28
CA GLY A 110 -21.26 13.52 -2.77
C GLY A 110 -20.87 14.80 -3.51
N SER A 111 -21.58 15.91 -3.27
CA SER A 111 -21.37 17.17 -4.02
C SER A 111 -19.97 17.80 -3.87
N ASN A 112 -19.22 17.42 -2.83
CA ASN A 112 -17.81 17.81 -2.64
C ASN A 112 -16.86 16.63 -2.83
N GLY A 113 -17.39 15.50 -3.28
CA GLY A 113 -16.64 14.27 -3.50
C GLY A 113 -15.84 14.35 -4.79
N LEU A 114 -14.60 13.88 -4.75
CA LEU A 114 -13.74 13.72 -5.91
C LEU A 114 -13.26 12.26 -5.96
N LEU A 115 -13.64 11.53 -7.00
CA LEU A 115 -13.15 10.19 -7.28
C LEU A 115 -12.19 10.24 -8.47
N ILE A 116 -10.96 9.77 -8.26
CA ILE A 116 -9.96 9.63 -9.33
C ILE A 116 -9.54 8.17 -9.43
N VAL A 117 -9.85 7.50 -10.55
CA VAL A 117 -9.41 6.15 -10.87
C VAL A 117 -8.36 6.21 -11.98
N ARG A 118 -7.11 5.96 -11.60
CA ARG A 118 -5.94 5.91 -12.50
C ARG A 118 -5.72 4.50 -13.01
N GLY A 119 -6.75 3.97 -13.65
CA GLY A 119 -6.88 2.61 -14.13
C GLY A 119 -8.31 2.40 -14.63
N ASP A 120 -8.75 1.15 -14.64
CA ASP A 120 -10.09 0.80 -15.11
C ASP A 120 -11.11 0.98 -13.98
N PHE A 121 -12.28 1.53 -14.33
CA PHE A 121 -13.45 1.53 -13.46
C PHE A 121 -14.44 0.49 -13.98
N SER A 122 -14.82 -0.45 -13.13
CA SER A 122 -15.86 -1.42 -13.43
C SER A 122 -16.90 -1.50 -12.32
N CYS A 123 -18.18 -1.40 -12.68
CA CYS A 123 -19.28 -1.74 -11.78
C CYS A 123 -20.04 -2.96 -12.29
N GLY A 124 -20.50 -3.79 -11.35
CA GLY A 124 -21.28 -5.01 -11.58
C GLY A 124 -22.73 -4.73 -12.01
N ASP A 125 -23.52 -5.79 -12.07
CA ASP A 125 -24.95 -5.72 -12.37
C ASP A 125 -25.71 -5.05 -11.21
N THR A 126 -26.79 -4.32 -11.50
CA THR A 126 -27.65 -3.66 -10.50
C THR A 126 -26.97 -2.62 -9.59
N VAL A 127 -25.83 -2.07 -10.00
CA VAL A 127 -25.16 -1.00 -9.24
C VAL A 127 -25.85 0.33 -9.51
N ASP A 128 -26.15 1.07 -8.43
CA ASP A 128 -26.62 2.45 -8.51
C ASP A 128 -25.40 3.37 -8.25
N VAL A 129 -25.04 4.19 -9.23
CA VAL A 129 -23.99 5.22 -9.08
C VAL A 129 -24.66 6.58 -9.05
N TRP A 130 -24.44 7.31 -7.96
CA TRP A 130 -24.94 8.68 -7.78
C TRP A 130 -23.77 9.62 -7.63
N SER A 131 -23.57 10.50 -8.60
CA SER A 131 -22.45 11.43 -8.65
C SER A 131 -22.95 12.87 -8.71
N GLN A 132 -22.87 13.57 -7.58
CA GLN A 132 -23.04 15.02 -7.51
C GLN A 132 -21.69 15.76 -7.55
N GLY A 133 -20.60 15.03 -7.37
CA GLY A 133 -19.23 15.54 -7.34
C GLY A 133 -18.50 15.34 -8.66
N GLU A 134 -17.21 15.04 -8.59
CA GLU A 134 -16.36 14.91 -9.76
C GLU A 134 -15.77 13.50 -9.85
N VAL A 135 -15.84 12.90 -11.03
CA VAL A 135 -15.32 11.56 -11.31
C VAL A 135 -14.34 11.62 -12.47
N ILE A 136 -13.15 11.07 -12.28
CA ILE A 136 -12.09 10.98 -13.29
C ILE A 136 -11.70 9.51 -13.45
N VAL A 137 -11.84 8.96 -14.65
CA VAL A 137 -11.40 7.59 -14.98
C VAL A 137 -10.48 7.64 -16.19
N THR A 138 -9.25 7.16 -16.02
CA THR A 138 -8.22 7.25 -17.08
C THR A 138 -8.09 5.97 -17.94
N GLY A 139 -8.61 4.85 -17.45
CA GLY A 139 -8.64 3.57 -18.16
C GLY A 139 -10.01 3.29 -18.76
N GLU A 140 -10.33 2.00 -18.90
CA GLU A 140 -11.63 1.57 -19.40
C GLU A 140 -12.74 1.96 -18.42
N PHE A 141 -13.88 2.40 -18.95
CA PHE A 141 -15.06 2.72 -18.16
C PHE A 141 -16.16 1.72 -18.50
N GLU A 142 -16.37 0.75 -17.62
CA GLU A 142 -17.27 -0.37 -17.86
C GLU A 142 -18.39 -0.43 -16.81
N ILE A 143 -19.63 -0.47 -17.29
CA ILE A 143 -20.79 -0.83 -16.49
C ILE A 143 -21.19 -2.22 -16.96
N LEU A 144 -21.09 -3.22 -16.09
CA LEU A 144 -21.42 -4.61 -16.40
C LEU A 144 -22.92 -4.87 -16.19
N GLY A 145 -23.39 -6.04 -16.64
CA GLY A 145 -24.81 -6.43 -16.50
C GLY A 145 -25.68 -6.06 -17.71
N ASP A 146 -26.97 -6.36 -17.57
CA ASP A 146 -27.97 -6.11 -18.62
C ASP A 146 -28.49 -4.67 -18.55
N ASN A 147 -29.05 -4.16 -19.66
CA ASN A 147 -29.76 -2.87 -19.64
C ASN A 147 -30.93 -2.92 -18.62
N ASP A 148 -31.28 -1.76 -18.05
CA ASP A 148 -32.32 -1.61 -17.02
C ASP A 148 -32.03 -2.32 -15.68
N GLN A 149 -30.80 -2.79 -15.45
CA GLN A 149 -30.34 -3.28 -14.15
C GLN A 149 -29.34 -2.27 -13.57
N GLY A 150 -29.75 -1.56 -12.50
CA GLY A 150 -28.96 -0.50 -11.86
C GLY A 150 -29.27 0.88 -12.44
N SER A 151 -28.45 1.87 -12.07
CA SER A 151 -28.59 3.24 -12.55
C SER A 151 -27.27 3.99 -12.49
N PHE A 152 -27.14 4.98 -13.36
CA PHE A 152 -26.07 5.96 -13.32
C PHE A 152 -26.70 7.34 -13.43
N ASP A 153 -26.65 8.07 -12.33
CA ASP A 153 -27.18 9.41 -12.17
C ASP A 153 -26.01 10.34 -11.81
N ASN A 154 -25.65 11.22 -12.74
CA ASN A 154 -24.55 12.16 -12.62
C ASN A 154 -25.03 13.59 -12.84
N ASP A 155 -25.21 14.27 -11.71
CA ASP A 155 -25.42 15.72 -11.61
C ASP A 155 -24.09 16.50 -11.57
N GLY A 156 -22.95 15.80 -11.55
CA GLY A 156 -21.60 16.33 -11.43
C GLY A 156 -20.78 16.36 -12.74
N LEU A 157 -19.44 16.38 -12.63
CA LEU A 157 -18.52 16.29 -13.78
C LEU A 157 -17.96 14.87 -13.93
N LEU A 158 -18.01 14.34 -15.15
CA LEU A 158 -17.50 13.01 -15.48
C LEU A 158 -16.43 13.10 -16.58
N TYR A 159 -15.18 12.80 -16.21
CA TYR A 159 -14.04 12.73 -17.11
C TYR A 159 -13.73 11.25 -17.39
N VAL A 160 -13.85 10.83 -18.66
CA VAL A 160 -13.61 9.44 -19.08
C VAL A 160 -12.68 9.45 -20.28
N PHE A 161 -11.53 8.79 -20.16
CA PHE A 161 -10.49 8.83 -21.20
C PHE A 161 -10.58 7.64 -22.17
N ASP A 162 -11.41 6.66 -21.83
CA ASP A 162 -11.84 5.60 -22.71
C ASP A 162 -12.36 6.21 -24.03
N GLN A 163 -11.77 5.79 -25.14
CA GLN A 163 -12.11 6.29 -26.46
C GLN A 163 -13.41 5.66 -26.98
N SER A 164 -13.91 4.60 -26.36
CA SER A 164 -15.10 3.87 -26.76
C SER A 164 -15.80 3.20 -25.57
N PRO A 165 -16.25 3.97 -24.56
CA PRO A 165 -16.90 3.42 -23.38
C PRO A 165 -18.19 2.71 -23.75
N ASP A 166 -18.40 1.50 -23.21
CA ASP A 166 -19.63 0.72 -23.39
C ASP A 166 -20.70 1.20 -22.39
N LEU A 167 -21.30 2.35 -22.69
CA LEU A 167 -22.32 2.95 -21.83
C LEU A 167 -23.67 2.23 -21.96
N LYS A 168 -24.27 1.91 -20.82
CA LYS A 168 -25.61 1.31 -20.76
C LYS A 168 -26.68 2.29 -21.21
N THR A 169 -27.81 1.73 -21.62
CA THR A 169 -29.00 2.48 -22.04
C THR A 169 -30.23 1.92 -21.34
N GLY A 170 -31.32 2.68 -21.34
CA GLY A 170 -32.60 2.25 -20.73
C GLY A 170 -32.95 3.03 -19.47
N VAL A 171 -33.90 2.52 -18.70
CA VAL A 171 -34.34 3.09 -17.42
C VAL A 171 -33.18 3.05 -16.42
N GLY A 172 -32.89 4.19 -15.79
CA GLY A 172 -31.78 4.34 -14.84
C GLY A 172 -30.47 4.86 -15.46
N TYR A 173 -30.31 4.80 -16.78
CA TYR A 173 -29.12 5.30 -17.50
C TYR A 173 -29.45 6.51 -18.40
N GLY A 174 -30.39 7.36 -17.94
CA GLY A 174 -30.88 8.51 -18.69
C GLY A 174 -29.76 9.51 -19.04
N ASP A 175 -28.78 9.64 -18.15
CA ASP A 175 -27.71 10.62 -18.26
C ASP A 175 -26.67 10.29 -19.34
N PHE A 176 -26.67 9.04 -19.83
CA PHE A 176 -25.90 8.65 -21.01
C PHE A 176 -26.66 8.80 -22.34
N ASN A 177 -27.91 9.31 -22.33
CA ASN A 177 -28.69 9.51 -23.54
C ASN A 177 -28.55 10.94 -24.13
N CYS A 178 -27.70 11.06 -25.14
CA CYS A 178 -27.23 12.35 -25.64
C CYS A 178 -28.13 12.97 -26.73
N SER A 179 -29.35 12.43 -26.87
CA SER A 179 -30.28 12.76 -27.95
C SER A 179 -31.37 13.77 -27.53
N ASN A 180 -31.37 14.25 -26.28
CA ASN A 180 -32.39 15.13 -25.73
C ASN A 180 -31.76 16.45 -25.25
N PRO A 181 -32.24 17.64 -25.67
CA PRO A 181 -31.47 18.89 -25.63
C PRO A 181 -31.35 19.53 -24.24
N VAL A 182 -31.62 18.79 -23.16
CA VAL A 182 -31.56 19.28 -21.77
C VAL A 182 -30.54 18.51 -20.93
N ASP A 183 -30.06 17.34 -21.37
CA ASP A 183 -29.17 16.51 -20.56
C ASP A 183 -27.78 16.46 -21.20
N SER A 184 -26.82 17.01 -20.46
CA SER A 184 -25.41 17.02 -20.77
C SER A 184 -24.83 15.62 -20.56
N CYS A 185 -24.86 14.76 -21.58
CA CYS A 185 -23.89 13.67 -21.72
C CYS A 185 -22.45 14.22 -21.90
N GLN A 186 -22.03 15.21 -21.12
CA GLN A 186 -20.70 15.75 -21.23
C GLN A 186 -19.76 14.82 -20.49
N LEU A 187 -19.39 13.73 -21.17
CA LEU A 187 -18.13 13.06 -20.92
C LEU A 187 -17.04 14.00 -21.39
N TYR A 188 -16.21 14.41 -20.45
CA TYR A 188 -15.05 15.26 -20.70
C TYR A 188 -13.83 14.39 -20.94
N ASP A 189 -12.96 14.81 -21.85
CA ASP A 189 -11.74 14.08 -22.16
C ASP A 189 -10.53 14.62 -21.38
N GLU A 190 -9.34 14.07 -21.64
CA GLU A 190 -8.10 14.53 -21.00
C GLU A 190 -7.80 16.00 -21.29
N SER A 191 -8.13 16.48 -22.49
CA SER A 191 -7.88 17.86 -22.87
C SER A 191 -8.74 18.84 -22.06
N ASP A 192 -9.99 18.47 -21.79
CA ASP A 192 -10.88 19.22 -20.90
C ASP A 192 -10.36 19.19 -19.45
N LEU A 193 -9.90 18.04 -18.96
CA LEU A 193 -9.37 17.91 -17.60
C LEU A 193 -8.12 18.77 -17.39
N LEU A 194 -7.22 18.81 -18.36
CA LEU A 194 -5.99 19.60 -18.30
C LEU A 194 -6.25 21.12 -18.31
N LEU A 195 -7.43 21.55 -18.75
CA LEU A 195 -7.88 22.95 -18.68
C LEU A 195 -8.65 23.25 -17.40
N SER A 196 -9.02 22.23 -16.63
CA SER A 196 -9.74 22.36 -15.37
C SER A 196 -8.79 22.65 -14.19
N PRO A 197 -9.32 23.19 -13.07
CA PRO A 197 -8.58 23.29 -11.81
C PRO A 197 -8.10 21.93 -11.27
N LEU A 198 -8.71 20.82 -11.68
CA LEU A 198 -8.35 19.46 -11.22
C LEU A 198 -7.09 18.92 -11.90
N SER A 199 -6.56 19.62 -12.89
CA SER A 199 -5.33 19.23 -13.60
C SER A 199 -4.15 18.99 -12.64
N THR A 200 -4.07 19.67 -11.50
CA THR A 200 -3.01 19.47 -10.50
C THR A 200 -3.15 18.14 -9.77
N PHE A 201 -4.37 17.78 -9.34
CA PHE A 201 -4.70 16.46 -8.77
C PHE A 201 -4.55 15.33 -9.80
N TYR A 202 -4.89 15.62 -11.06
CA TYR A 202 -4.65 14.68 -12.14
C TYR A 202 -3.17 14.50 -12.47
N LEU A 203 -2.31 15.51 -12.34
CA LEU A 203 -0.90 15.35 -12.66
C LEU A 203 -0.07 14.80 -11.48
N SER A 204 -0.59 14.83 -10.26
CA SER A 204 0.01 14.09 -9.14
C SER A 204 -0.12 12.59 -9.33
N GLY A 205 0.98 11.82 -9.20
CA GLY A 205 0.95 10.36 -9.27
C GLY A 205 0.83 9.67 -7.90
N SER A 206 1.25 8.40 -7.79
CA SER A 206 0.86 7.51 -6.68
C SER A 206 1.49 7.81 -5.31
N PHE A 207 2.35 8.81 -5.27
CA PHE A 207 3.19 9.21 -4.16
C PHE A 207 3.98 8.01 -3.61
N SER A 208 5.17 7.80 -4.16
CA SER A 208 6.06 6.74 -3.68
C SER A 208 7.53 7.18 -3.59
N ILE A 209 8.27 6.50 -2.72
CA ILE A 209 9.72 6.63 -2.59
C ILE A 209 10.39 5.47 -3.32
N ALA A 210 11.32 5.78 -4.23
CA ALA A 210 12.13 4.83 -4.96
C ALA A 210 13.62 4.90 -4.54
N PRO A 211 14.34 3.77 -4.41
CA PRO A 211 13.81 2.41 -4.46
C PRO A 211 12.87 2.13 -3.28
N PRO A 212 11.86 1.26 -3.45
CA PRO A 212 11.03 0.81 -2.34
C PRO A 212 11.89 0.06 -1.32
N GLY A 213 11.58 0.21 -0.03
CA GLY A 213 12.31 -0.44 1.06
C GLY A 213 12.02 -1.94 1.19
N PRO A 214 12.84 -2.71 1.94
CA PRO A 214 14.07 -2.30 2.63
C PRO A 214 15.30 -2.19 1.71
N VAL A 215 16.18 -1.23 1.99
CA VAL A 215 17.46 -1.04 1.26
C VAL A 215 18.65 -1.44 2.15
N ASN A 216 19.54 -2.29 1.62
CA ASN A 216 20.79 -2.69 2.29
C ASN A 216 22.00 -2.06 1.59
N LEU A 217 22.90 -1.49 2.37
CA LEU A 217 24.14 -0.83 1.93
C LEU A 217 25.33 -1.34 2.72
N CYS A 218 26.53 -1.20 2.16
CA CYS A 218 27.77 -1.39 2.90
C CYS A 218 28.32 -0.06 3.42
N ALA A 219 29.13 -0.10 4.47
CA ALA A 219 29.72 1.11 5.05
C ALA A 219 30.57 1.85 4.01
N GLY A 220 30.21 3.11 3.75
CA GLY A 220 30.83 3.94 2.71
C GLY A 220 29.96 4.13 1.47
N ASP A 221 28.95 3.28 1.27
CA ASP A 221 28.00 3.42 0.17
C ASP A 221 26.94 4.50 0.44
N SER A 222 26.11 4.75 -0.57
CA SER A 222 24.97 5.64 -0.47
C SER A 222 23.84 5.20 -1.39
N VAL A 223 22.60 5.40 -0.97
CA VAL A 223 21.42 5.27 -1.82
C VAL A 223 20.80 6.64 -2.05
N ARG A 224 20.27 6.87 -3.25
CA ARG A 224 19.38 7.99 -3.52
C ARG A 224 17.94 7.51 -3.35
N LEU A 225 17.28 8.00 -2.31
CA LEU A 225 15.83 7.92 -2.19
C LEU A 225 15.23 9.06 -2.99
N ALA A 226 14.26 8.78 -3.85
CA ALA A 226 13.64 9.79 -4.70
C ALA A 226 12.14 9.59 -4.72
N VAL A 227 11.45 10.72 -4.70
CA VAL A 227 10.01 10.75 -4.95
C VAL A 227 9.81 10.61 -6.45
N THR A 228 8.89 9.73 -6.82
CA THR A 228 8.52 9.47 -8.22
C THR A 228 7.59 10.55 -8.79
N ASP A 229 6.82 11.21 -7.93
CA ASP A 229 5.80 12.20 -8.28
C ASP A 229 6.20 13.65 -8.00
N THR A 230 5.43 14.58 -8.58
CA THR A 230 5.60 16.02 -8.38
C THR A 230 4.67 16.56 -7.30
N ALA A 231 5.23 17.29 -6.33
CA ALA A 231 4.54 18.08 -5.33
C ALA A 231 5.06 19.53 -5.34
N SER A 232 4.33 20.44 -4.70
CA SER A 232 4.74 21.86 -4.59
C SER A 232 5.92 22.08 -3.64
N ALA A 233 6.05 21.24 -2.61
CA ALA A 233 7.20 21.18 -1.75
C ALA A 233 7.37 19.77 -1.15
N TYR A 234 8.59 19.49 -0.67
CA TYR A 234 8.96 18.24 0.00
C TYR A 234 9.64 18.56 1.32
N GLN A 235 9.49 17.69 2.30
CA GLN A 235 10.25 17.74 3.53
C GLN A 235 10.59 16.33 4.00
N TRP A 236 11.88 16.02 4.09
CA TRP A 236 12.35 14.71 4.54
C TRP A 236 12.53 14.63 6.05
N TYR A 237 12.38 13.41 6.56
CA TYR A 237 12.54 13.03 7.96
C TYR A 237 13.36 11.75 8.06
N ALA A 238 14.13 11.62 9.14
CA ALA A 238 14.85 10.40 9.50
C ALA A 238 14.51 9.99 10.93
N ASN A 239 13.96 8.79 11.10
CA ASN A 239 13.45 8.29 12.37
C ASN A 239 12.49 9.29 13.03
N ASP A 240 11.54 9.81 12.23
CA ASP A 240 10.57 10.86 12.60
C ASP A 240 11.17 12.21 13.02
N VAL A 241 12.48 12.40 12.84
CA VAL A 241 13.16 13.67 13.09
C VAL A 241 13.31 14.45 11.79
N LEU A 242 12.87 15.71 11.82
CA LEU A 242 12.97 16.65 10.71
C LEU A 242 14.42 16.81 10.22
N LEU A 243 14.62 16.76 8.90
CA LEU A 243 15.87 17.10 8.22
C LEU A 243 15.73 18.49 7.55
N PRO A 244 16.05 19.61 8.24
CA PRO A 244 15.55 20.95 7.86
C PRO A 244 16.02 21.47 6.49
N ALA A 245 17.13 20.96 5.96
CA ALA A 245 17.68 21.38 4.66
C ALA A 245 17.32 20.42 3.51
N GLU A 246 16.66 19.31 3.82
CA GLU A 246 16.31 18.27 2.85
C GLU A 246 14.88 18.52 2.34
N THR A 247 14.76 19.45 1.39
CA THR A 247 13.47 19.87 0.80
C THR A 247 13.36 19.53 -0.70
N GLY A 248 14.32 18.78 -1.23
CA GLY A 248 14.31 18.32 -2.61
C GLY A 248 13.40 17.10 -2.80
N ASN A 249 13.07 16.79 -4.05
CA ASN A 249 12.37 15.55 -4.41
C ASN A 249 13.24 14.29 -4.25
N SER A 250 14.45 14.40 -3.72
CA SER A 250 15.32 13.26 -3.42
C SER A 250 16.28 13.55 -2.29
N LEU A 251 16.69 12.48 -1.62
CA LEU A 251 17.58 12.46 -0.47
C LEU A 251 18.69 11.43 -0.69
N TRP A 252 19.95 11.82 -0.48
CA TRP A 252 21.08 10.88 -0.45
C TRP A 252 21.29 10.37 0.97
N VAL A 253 21.10 9.07 1.17
CA VAL A 253 21.20 8.40 2.47
C VAL A 253 22.50 7.61 2.56
N LYS A 254 23.19 7.74 3.70
CA LYS A 254 24.45 7.06 4.03
C LYS A 254 24.45 6.38 5.40
N ALA A 255 23.37 6.53 6.17
CA ALA A 255 23.26 6.01 7.52
C ALA A 255 22.04 5.10 7.62
N SER A 256 22.09 4.14 8.53
CA SER A 256 20.92 3.31 8.83
C SER A 256 19.82 4.17 9.46
N GLY A 257 18.58 3.91 9.10
CA GLY A 257 17.43 4.63 9.63
C GLY A 257 16.15 4.37 8.84
N SER A 258 15.05 4.87 9.38
CA SER A 258 13.75 4.93 8.71
C SER A 258 13.59 6.30 8.07
N TYR A 259 13.42 6.37 6.75
CA TYR A 259 13.35 7.64 6.02
C TYR A 259 11.99 7.81 5.36
N HIS A 260 11.31 8.91 5.64
CA HIS A 260 10.05 9.25 4.97
C HIS A 260 10.06 10.71 4.54
N VAL A 261 9.10 11.06 3.69
CA VAL A 261 8.92 12.41 3.15
C VAL A 261 7.49 12.85 3.36
N THR A 262 7.31 14.13 3.68
CA THR A 262 6.02 14.81 3.64
C THR A 262 5.97 15.67 2.38
N PHE A 263 4.94 15.47 1.56
CA PHE A 263 4.61 16.33 0.42
C PHE A 263 3.72 17.46 0.85
N TYR A 264 3.77 18.56 0.11
CA TYR A 264 2.80 19.63 0.22
C TYR A 264 2.16 19.91 -1.13
N MET A 265 0.84 20.04 -1.14
CA MET A 265 0.05 20.32 -2.33
C MET A 265 -1.07 21.29 -1.99
N GLU A 266 -1.09 22.45 -2.64
CA GLU A 266 -2.19 23.45 -2.55
C GLU A 266 -2.64 23.86 -1.13
N GLY A 267 -1.80 23.65 -0.10
CA GLY A 267 -2.11 23.97 1.29
C GLY A 267 -2.22 22.76 2.22
N ASP A 268 -2.31 21.55 1.66
CA ASP A 268 -2.33 20.28 2.39
C ASP A 268 -0.98 19.60 2.42
N SER A 269 -0.87 18.59 3.29
CA SER A 269 0.34 17.78 3.44
C SER A 269 0.06 16.28 3.50
N LEU A 270 0.87 15.49 2.81
CA LEU A 270 0.81 14.02 2.78
C LEU A 270 2.09 13.43 3.34
N ALA A 271 2.02 12.64 4.41
CA ALA A 271 3.16 11.86 4.89
C ALA A 271 3.23 10.50 4.18
N MET A 272 4.43 10.12 3.73
CA MET A 272 4.68 8.80 3.14
C MET A 272 5.03 7.74 4.15
N GLU A 273 4.76 6.50 3.74
CA GLU A 273 5.37 5.32 4.34
C GLU A 273 6.89 5.41 4.29
N ALA A 274 7.52 4.94 5.37
CA ALA A 274 8.95 5.07 5.53
C ALA A 274 9.72 3.95 4.81
N VAL A 275 10.83 4.32 4.16
CA VAL A 275 11.81 3.39 3.61
C VAL A 275 12.88 3.12 4.65
N SER A 276 13.00 1.85 5.08
CA SER A 276 14.06 1.42 5.98
C SER A 276 15.37 1.22 5.22
N VAL A 277 16.44 1.86 5.67
CA VAL A 277 17.81 1.70 5.17
C VAL A 277 18.69 1.07 6.24
N THR A 278 19.44 0.04 5.87
CA THR A 278 20.42 -0.65 6.73
C THR A 278 21.81 -0.54 6.12
N VAL A 279 22.76 0.00 6.87
CA VAL A 279 24.18 0.09 6.50
C VAL A 279 24.97 -0.94 7.31
N ASN A 280 25.49 -1.95 6.62
CA ASN A 280 26.29 -3.03 7.17
C ASN A 280 27.77 -2.65 7.22
N ALA A 281 28.47 -3.02 8.30
CA ALA A 281 29.89 -2.76 8.42
C ALA A 281 30.68 -3.62 7.42
N LEU A 282 31.77 -3.07 6.86
CA LEU A 282 32.68 -3.86 6.03
C LEU A 282 33.41 -4.91 6.89
N PRO A 283 33.62 -6.14 6.37
CA PRO A 283 34.43 -7.15 7.03
C PRO A 283 35.87 -6.67 7.26
N VAL A 284 36.42 -6.99 8.43
CA VAL A 284 37.84 -6.74 8.71
C VAL A 284 38.66 -7.90 8.16
N LEU A 285 39.51 -7.61 7.17
CA LEU A 285 40.34 -8.62 6.51
C LEU A 285 41.71 -8.71 7.17
N SER A 286 42.25 -9.93 7.24
CA SER A 286 43.63 -10.18 7.67
C SER A 286 44.24 -11.35 6.92
N VAL A 287 45.56 -11.34 6.74
CA VAL A 287 46.33 -12.45 6.18
C VAL A 287 47.36 -12.91 7.22
N THR A 288 47.42 -14.21 7.46
CA THR A 288 48.37 -14.85 8.39
C THR A 288 49.28 -15.84 7.66
N GLY A 289 50.37 -16.26 8.30
CA GLY A 289 51.35 -17.19 7.71
C GLY A 289 52.50 -16.50 6.97
N LEU A 290 52.73 -15.21 7.25
CA LEU A 290 53.88 -14.46 6.73
C LEU A 290 54.81 -14.06 7.88
N GLU A 291 56.10 -14.14 7.61
CA GLU A 291 57.15 -13.60 8.45
C GLU A 291 57.43 -12.12 8.12
N ALA A 292 57.92 -11.36 9.10
CA ALA A 292 58.26 -9.95 8.91
C ALA A 292 59.44 -9.74 7.94
N SER A 293 60.28 -10.76 7.76
CA SER A 293 61.46 -10.72 6.89
C SER A 293 61.85 -12.13 6.44
N TYR A 294 62.28 -12.23 5.18
CA TYR A 294 62.75 -13.47 4.59
C TYR A 294 64.22 -13.36 4.17
N CYS A 295 64.97 -14.45 4.33
CA CYS A 295 66.30 -14.57 3.73
C CYS A 295 66.18 -14.89 2.24
N ALA A 296 67.18 -14.49 1.44
CA ALA A 296 67.23 -14.88 0.04
C ALA A 296 67.29 -16.42 -0.08
N GLY A 297 66.38 -16.99 -0.86
CA GLY A 297 66.24 -18.44 -1.02
C GLY A 297 65.57 -19.15 0.17
N ALA A 298 64.82 -18.43 1.01
CA ALA A 298 63.98 -19.05 2.03
C ALA A 298 62.93 -19.97 1.38
N ASP A 299 62.49 -20.99 2.14
CA ASP A 299 61.44 -21.91 1.72
C ASP A 299 60.09 -21.18 1.55
N THR A 300 59.15 -21.83 0.87
CA THR A 300 57.81 -21.28 0.66
C THR A 300 56.96 -21.37 1.92
N ASP A 301 56.11 -20.38 2.14
CA ASP A 301 55.16 -20.33 3.25
C ASP A 301 53.71 -20.47 2.75
N THR A 302 52.86 -21.11 3.55
CA THR A 302 51.42 -21.13 3.29
C THR A 302 50.74 -19.99 4.04
N ILE A 303 50.03 -19.15 3.30
CA ILE A 303 49.26 -18.04 3.84
C ILE A 303 47.77 -18.37 3.84
N SER A 304 47.07 -17.83 4.83
CA SER A 304 45.61 -17.94 4.97
C SER A 304 44.98 -16.57 5.14
N GLY A 305 43.94 -16.30 4.36
CA GLY A 305 43.09 -15.13 4.50
C GLY A 305 41.98 -15.37 5.53
N SER A 306 41.56 -14.31 6.21
CA SER A 306 40.41 -14.29 7.11
C SER A 306 39.57 -13.05 6.82
N PRO A 307 38.23 -13.14 6.84
CA PRO A 307 37.40 -14.31 7.16
C PRO A 307 37.45 -15.43 6.11
N SER A 308 37.16 -16.67 6.49
CA SER A 308 37.20 -17.81 5.57
C SER A 308 36.17 -17.69 4.43
N GLY A 309 36.51 -18.22 3.26
CA GLY A 309 35.64 -18.18 2.08
C GLY A 309 35.86 -16.98 1.14
N GLY A 310 36.85 -16.11 1.44
CA GLY A 310 37.34 -15.11 0.50
C GLY A 310 38.26 -15.70 -0.56
N SER A 311 38.95 -14.85 -1.29
CA SER A 311 39.83 -15.24 -2.40
C SER A 311 41.06 -14.36 -2.48
N PHE A 312 42.22 -14.99 -2.69
CA PHE A 312 43.43 -14.28 -3.09
C PHE A 312 43.39 -13.93 -4.58
N LEU A 313 43.88 -12.74 -4.94
CA LEU A 313 44.11 -12.38 -6.34
C LEU A 313 45.54 -12.75 -6.77
N PRO A 314 45.76 -13.11 -8.04
CA PRO A 314 47.10 -13.44 -8.52
C PRO A 314 48.10 -12.29 -8.31
N ALA A 315 49.24 -12.60 -7.70
CA ALA A 315 50.33 -11.66 -7.46
C ALA A 315 51.67 -12.37 -7.67
N ALA A 316 52.73 -11.61 -7.99
CA ALA A 316 54.07 -12.17 -8.18
C ALA A 316 54.56 -12.86 -6.89
N GLY A 317 55.16 -14.04 -7.00
CA GLY A 317 55.59 -14.82 -5.83
C GLY A 317 54.45 -15.51 -5.07
N PHE A 318 53.20 -15.48 -5.55
CA PHE A 318 52.07 -16.19 -4.93
C PHE A 318 51.51 -17.27 -5.85
N THR A 319 51.27 -18.46 -5.30
CA THR A 319 50.53 -19.55 -5.94
C THR A 319 49.24 -19.77 -5.16
N ILE A 320 48.09 -19.47 -5.76
CA ILE A 320 46.78 -19.63 -5.12
C ILE A 320 46.46 -21.14 -5.03
N LEU A 321 46.15 -21.61 -3.82
CA LEU A 321 45.74 -23.01 -3.58
C LEU A 321 44.23 -23.20 -3.73
N GLY A 322 43.48 -22.10 -3.67
CA GLY A 322 42.02 -22.04 -3.79
C GLY A 322 41.39 -21.35 -2.58
N GLY A 323 40.31 -20.60 -2.83
CA GLY A 323 39.60 -19.87 -1.78
C GLY A 323 40.54 -18.98 -0.96
N ASP A 324 40.56 -19.21 0.35
CA ASP A 324 41.27 -18.43 1.36
C ASP A 324 42.69 -18.91 1.66
N ALA A 325 43.29 -19.76 0.79
CA ALA A 325 44.66 -20.24 0.95
C ALA A 325 45.55 -19.98 -0.28
N ALA A 326 46.81 -19.61 -0.04
CA ALA A 326 47.84 -19.45 -1.06
C ALA A 326 49.23 -19.82 -0.52
N VAL A 327 50.19 -20.03 -1.41
CA VAL A 327 51.61 -20.22 -1.09
C VAL A 327 52.38 -18.98 -1.52
N PHE A 328 53.18 -18.43 -0.62
CA PHE A 328 54.14 -17.37 -0.90
C PHE A 328 55.54 -17.96 -1.11
N ASP A 329 56.19 -17.56 -2.19
CA ASP A 329 57.57 -17.92 -2.55
C ASP A 329 58.48 -16.67 -2.44
N PRO A 330 59.27 -16.56 -1.35
CA PRO A 330 60.18 -15.45 -1.13
C PRO A 330 61.55 -15.61 -1.83
N SER A 331 61.73 -16.61 -2.71
CA SER A 331 63.04 -16.92 -3.32
C SER A 331 63.63 -15.76 -4.13
N VAL A 332 62.78 -14.84 -4.59
CA VAL A 332 63.20 -13.58 -5.23
C VAL A 332 63.09 -12.44 -4.22
N ALA A 333 64.18 -11.68 -4.06
CA ALA A 333 64.13 -10.49 -3.20
C ALA A 333 63.26 -9.40 -3.84
N GLY A 334 62.34 -8.81 -3.08
CA GLY A 334 61.44 -7.78 -3.58
C GLY A 334 60.42 -7.29 -2.55
N SER A 335 59.62 -6.31 -2.96
CA SER A 335 58.42 -5.89 -2.23
C SER A 335 57.21 -6.53 -2.90
N TYR A 336 56.36 -7.16 -2.09
CA TYR A 336 55.19 -7.91 -2.54
C TYR A 336 53.92 -7.28 -1.98
N THR A 337 52.90 -7.15 -2.82
CA THR A 337 51.57 -6.68 -2.41
C THR A 337 50.61 -7.86 -2.46
N ILE A 338 49.89 -8.08 -1.37
CA ILE A 338 48.88 -9.13 -1.26
C ILE A 338 47.51 -8.51 -1.38
N HIS A 339 46.69 -9.10 -2.25
CA HIS A 339 45.29 -8.74 -2.40
C HIS A 339 44.42 -9.91 -1.98
N TYR A 340 43.61 -9.69 -0.94
CA TYR A 340 42.61 -10.62 -0.46
C TYR A 340 41.24 -9.93 -0.53
N THR A 341 40.26 -10.61 -1.13
CA THR A 341 38.89 -10.11 -1.27
C THR A 341 37.93 -11.06 -0.58
N TYR A 342 36.98 -10.51 0.15
CA TYR A 342 35.94 -11.27 0.83
C TYR A 342 34.63 -10.48 0.76
N SER A 343 33.51 -11.20 0.66
CA SER A 343 32.17 -10.65 0.80
C SER A 343 31.39 -11.52 1.77
N ASP A 344 30.78 -10.88 2.74
CA ASP A 344 29.95 -11.47 3.79
C ASP A 344 28.55 -11.82 3.27
N ALA A 345 27.69 -12.29 4.17
CA ALA A 345 26.31 -12.66 3.85
C ALA A 345 25.43 -11.47 3.43
N ASN A 346 25.84 -10.24 3.73
CA ASN A 346 25.14 -9.00 3.36
C ASN A 346 25.63 -8.44 2.01
N GLY A 347 26.61 -9.08 1.37
CA GLY A 347 27.22 -8.61 0.13
C GLY A 347 28.28 -7.52 0.33
N CYS A 348 28.76 -7.35 1.57
CA CYS A 348 29.86 -6.48 1.96
C CYS A 348 31.11 -7.34 2.15
#